data_AF-A0A811Q8I7-F1
#
_entry.id   AF-A0A811Q8I7-F1
#
_cell.length_a   1.000
_cell.length_b   1.000
_cell.length_c   1.000
_cell.angle_alpha   90.00
_cell.angle_beta   90.00
_cell.angle_gamma   90.00
#
_symmetry.space_group_name_H-M   'P 1'
#
loop_
_entity.id
_entity.type
_entity.pdbx_description
1 polymer ?
#
loop_
_entity_poly.entity_id
_entity_poly.type
_entity_poly.pdbx_seq_one_letter_code
_entity_poly.pdbx_strand_id
1 'polypeptide(L)'
;MLVYQDLLSGDELLSDSFPYKELENGVLWEVEGKWVVQGPVDVDIGANPSAEGGEDEGVDDSAVKVVDIVDTFRLQEQPPFDKKSFVAYIKKYIKNLTAVLEPEKADEFKKGIEGATKFLLSKLKDLQFFVGESMKDDATVVFAYYKDGATNPTFLYFSHGLKEIKSCGKTTSARFTGSTKHEQSLHGNVKPMQLAANGSSCLAYRSPVLKNQWNLSASSSSANVVTTFDDDIGVSTSVIEDKIGVLLLNLGGPETLDDVQPFLFNLFADPDIIRLPRLFRFLQRPLAKLISTFRAPKSKEGYASIGGGSPLRKITDEQANALKIALEKKNLNANIYVGMRYWYPFTEEAIDQIKKDKITKLVVLPLYPQYSISTSGSSIRVLQNIVKEDSYFSGLPISIIESWYQRDGYVKSMADLIEKELSAFSNPEEVMIFFSAHGVPLTYVEDAGDPYRDQMEDCIALIMGELRSRGILNSHTLAYQSRVGPVQWLKPYTDEVLVELGQKE
;
A
#
# COMPACT_ATOMS: atom_id res chain seq x y z
N MET A 1 -9.26 -24.96 -17.42
CA MET A 1 -9.14 -23.67 -18.11
C MET A 1 -7.87 -23.69 -18.91
N LEU A 2 -7.98 -23.54 -20.22
CA LEU A 2 -6.83 -23.33 -21.11
C LEU A 2 -6.51 -21.85 -21.13
N VAL A 3 -5.24 -21.53 -20.93
CA VAL A 3 -4.72 -20.17 -21.01
C VAL A 3 -3.74 -20.10 -22.17
N TYR A 4 -3.82 -19.02 -22.95
CA TYR A 4 -2.95 -18.74 -24.07
C TYR A 4 -1.88 -17.75 -23.63
N GLN A 5 -0.64 -18.23 -23.60
CA GLN A 5 0.53 -17.46 -23.17
C GLN A 5 1.30 -16.93 -24.39
N ASP A 6 1.81 -15.71 -24.31
CA ASP A 6 2.73 -15.17 -25.31
C ASP A 6 4.02 -15.99 -25.36
N LEU A 7 4.39 -16.49 -26.53
CA LEU A 7 5.64 -17.21 -26.75
C LEU A 7 6.88 -16.34 -26.54
N LEU A 8 6.77 -15.02 -26.70
CA LEU A 8 7.89 -14.10 -26.58
C LEU A 8 8.06 -13.57 -25.14
N SER A 9 6.97 -13.11 -24.50
CA SER A 9 7.05 -12.54 -23.15
C SER A 9 6.83 -13.55 -22.03
N GLY A 10 6.03 -14.59 -22.25
CA GLY A 10 5.52 -15.47 -21.21
C GLY A 10 4.31 -14.89 -20.45
N ASP A 11 3.70 -13.81 -20.94
CA ASP A 11 2.50 -13.25 -20.30
C ASP A 11 1.24 -13.99 -20.76
N GLU A 12 0.24 -14.08 -19.88
CA GLU A 12 -1.08 -14.59 -20.24
C GLU A 12 -1.84 -13.51 -21.04
N LEU A 13 -2.29 -13.84 -22.25
CA LEU A 13 -2.92 -12.85 -23.15
C LEU A 13 -4.38 -13.16 -23.48
N LEU A 14 -4.80 -14.42 -23.32
CA LEU A 14 -6.16 -14.89 -23.62
C LEU A 14 -6.46 -16.21 -22.88
N SER A 15 -7.72 -16.62 -22.78
CA SER A 15 -8.13 -17.95 -22.28
C SER A 15 -9.26 -18.55 -23.11
N ASP A 16 -9.51 -19.85 -22.95
CA ASP A 16 -10.63 -20.57 -23.58
C ASP A 16 -12.02 -20.07 -23.19
N SER A 17 -12.09 -19.19 -22.19
CA SER A 17 -13.34 -18.53 -21.79
C SER A 17 -13.76 -17.43 -22.78
N PHE A 18 -12.86 -17.02 -23.69
CA PHE A 18 -13.11 -16.01 -24.73
C PHE A 18 -13.08 -16.67 -26.13
N PRO A 19 -14.24 -16.96 -26.74
CA PRO A 19 -14.29 -17.61 -28.04
C PRO A 19 -13.72 -16.70 -29.12
N TYR A 20 -12.93 -17.27 -30.03
CA TYR A 20 -12.31 -16.54 -31.14
C TYR A 20 -12.80 -17.02 -32.51
N LYS A 21 -12.68 -16.15 -33.51
CA LYS A 21 -12.86 -16.48 -34.94
C LYS A 21 -11.54 -16.31 -35.67
N GLU A 22 -11.26 -17.22 -36.59
CA GLU A 22 -10.05 -17.13 -37.40
C GLU A 22 -10.23 -16.17 -38.58
N LEU A 23 -9.28 -15.27 -38.76
CA LEU A 23 -9.16 -14.34 -39.88
C LEU A 23 -7.81 -14.55 -40.58
N GLU A 24 -7.74 -14.12 -41.85
CA GLU A 24 -6.50 -14.15 -42.64
C GLU A 24 -5.82 -15.54 -42.63
N ASN A 25 -6.59 -16.57 -43.01
CA ASN A 25 -6.15 -17.98 -43.03
C ASN A 25 -5.64 -18.49 -41.68
N GLY A 26 -6.25 -18.05 -40.58
CA GLY A 26 -5.94 -18.53 -39.23
C GLY A 26 -4.77 -17.82 -38.56
N VAL A 27 -4.14 -16.82 -39.21
CA VAL A 27 -3.03 -16.05 -38.61
C VAL A 27 -3.52 -15.07 -37.55
N LEU A 28 -4.73 -14.54 -37.71
CA LEU A 28 -5.36 -13.65 -36.75
C LEU A 28 -6.52 -14.35 -36.06
N TRP A 29 -6.56 -14.22 -34.74
CA TRP A 29 -7.73 -14.57 -33.94
C TRP A 29 -8.47 -13.29 -33.58
N GLU A 30 -9.74 -13.24 -33.96
CA GLU A 30 -10.67 -12.19 -33.63
C GLU A 30 -11.48 -12.60 -32.39
N VAL A 31 -11.40 -11.80 -31.33
CA VAL A 31 -12.08 -12.04 -30.06
C VAL A 31 -12.98 -10.85 -29.75
N GLU A 32 -14.23 -11.10 -29.40
CA GLU A 32 -15.13 -10.04 -28.94
C GLU A 32 -14.91 -9.79 -27.45
N GLY A 33 -14.48 -8.57 -27.09
CA GLY A 33 -14.45 -8.12 -25.71
C GLY A 33 -15.82 -7.58 -25.29
N LYS A 34 -16.06 -7.49 -23.99
CA LYS A 34 -17.28 -6.90 -23.43
C LYS A 34 -16.92 -5.84 -22.42
N TRP A 35 -17.72 -4.78 -22.41
CA TRP A 35 -17.71 -3.87 -21.27
C TRP A 35 -18.32 -4.59 -20.08
N VAL A 36 -17.49 -4.85 -19.07
CA VAL A 36 -17.93 -5.34 -17.78
C VAL A 36 -17.98 -4.16 -16.82
N VAL A 37 -19.09 -4.08 -16.12
CA VAL A 37 -19.25 -3.21 -14.97
C VAL A 37 -18.54 -3.91 -13.82
N GLN A 38 -17.41 -3.38 -13.38
CA GLN A 38 -16.92 -3.73 -12.05
C GLN A 38 -17.86 -3.06 -11.05
N GLY A 39 -18.62 -3.87 -10.31
CA GLY A 39 -19.30 -3.41 -9.11
C GLY A 39 -18.27 -2.87 -8.10
N PRO A 40 -18.69 -2.00 -7.17
CA PRO A 40 -17.77 -1.43 -6.20
C PRO A 40 -17.07 -2.54 -5.43
N VAL A 41 -15.74 -2.53 -5.43
CA VAL A 41 -14.99 -2.99 -4.26
C VAL A 41 -15.43 -2.09 -3.13
N ASP A 42 -16.00 -2.68 -2.08
CA ASP A 42 -16.57 -1.91 -0.99
C ASP A 42 -15.44 -1.20 -0.25
N VAL A 43 -15.38 0.11 -0.46
CA VAL A 43 -14.53 1.01 0.30
C VAL A 43 -15.35 1.44 1.51
N ASP A 44 -15.27 0.63 2.56
CA ASP A 44 -15.64 1.08 3.90
C ASP A 44 -14.51 2.00 4.40
N ILE A 45 -14.80 3.29 4.46
CA ILE A 45 -13.88 4.32 4.95
C ILE A 45 -13.98 4.35 6.48
N GLY A 46 -13.81 3.20 7.14
CA GLY A 46 -13.63 3.08 8.59
C GLY A 46 -14.64 3.84 9.46
N ALA A 47 -15.88 3.95 9.00
CA ALA A 47 -16.96 4.57 9.75
C ALA A 47 -17.77 3.45 10.40
N ASN A 48 -17.23 2.84 11.46
CA ASN A 48 -17.84 1.72 12.18
C ASN A 48 -19.28 2.06 12.62
N PRO A 49 -20.32 1.50 11.99
CA PRO A 49 -21.70 1.64 12.43
C PRO A 49 -21.99 0.48 13.38
N SER A 50 -22.06 0.76 14.68
CA SER A 50 -22.65 -0.20 15.61
C SER A 50 -24.14 -0.36 15.26
N ALA A 51 -24.55 -1.61 15.07
CA ALA A 51 -25.80 -2.06 14.51
C ALA A 51 -27.05 -1.54 15.25
N GLU A 52 -28.02 -0.99 14.50
CA GLU A 52 -29.45 -1.36 14.56
C GLU A 52 -30.15 -0.96 13.23
N GLY A 53 -30.69 -1.97 12.54
CA GLY A 53 -31.93 -1.95 11.75
C GLY A 53 -32.13 -0.94 10.60
N GLY A 54 -32.21 -1.46 9.37
CA GLY A 54 -32.92 -0.79 8.27
C GLY A 54 -32.60 -1.37 6.90
N GLU A 55 -33.43 -2.28 6.43
CA GLU A 55 -33.53 -2.65 5.01
C GLU A 55 -33.87 -1.39 4.19
N ASP A 56 -33.05 -1.04 3.21
CA ASP A 56 -33.54 -0.33 2.03
C ASP A 56 -32.65 -0.60 0.81
N GLU A 57 -33.27 -1.12 -0.24
CA GLU A 57 -32.66 -1.36 -1.55
C GLU A 57 -32.48 -0.01 -2.28
N GLY A 58 -31.23 0.43 -2.43
CA GLY A 58 -30.87 1.62 -3.20
C GLY A 58 -29.92 1.27 -4.33
N VAL A 59 -30.42 1.30 -5.56
CA VAL A 59 -29.75 0.94 -6.82
C VAL A 59 -28.44 1.71 -7.04
N ASP A 60 -27.38 0.95 -7.28
CA ASP A 60 -25.97 1.35 -7.45
C ASP A 60 -25.69 1.96 -8.83
N ASP A 61 -25.08 3.15 -8.86
CA ASP A 61 -24.61 3.79 -10.10
C ASP A 61 -23.21 4.37 -9.90
N SER A 62 -22.25 3.50 -9.55
CA SER A 62 -20.80 3.80 -9.54
C SER A 62 -19.95 2.74 -10.26
N ALA A 63 -20.51 2.17 -11.33
CA ALA A 63 -19.89 1.21 -12.23
C ALA A 63 -18.70 1.80 -13.02
N VAL A 64 -17.46 1.37 -12.73
CA VAL A 64 -16.36 1.57 -13.69
C VAL A 64 -16.50 0.51 -14.77
N LYS A 65 -16.80 0.97 -15.99
CA LYS A 65 -16.82 0.11 -17.16
C LYS A 65 -15.38 -0.15 -17.59
N VAL A 66 -14.92 -1.38 -17.42
CA VAL A 66 -13.65 -1.85 -17.97
C VAL A 66 -13.93 -2.88 -19.05
N VAL A 67 -12.98 -3.04 -19.98
CA VAL A 67 -13.08 -4.09 -20.98
C VAL A 67 -12.57 -5.39 -20.35
N ASP A 68 -13.41 -6.42 -20.32
CA ASP A 68 -13.15 -7.70 -19.67
C ASP A 68 -11.79 -8.32 -20.01
N ILE A 69 -11.40 -8.33 -21.28
CA ILE A 69 -10.13 -8.89 -21.75
C ILE A 69 -8.94 -8.07 -21.24
N VAL A 70 -9.04 -6.73 -21.26
CA VAL A 70 -7.96 -5.84 -20.78
C VAL A 70 -7.75 -6.03 -19.28
N ASP A 71 -8.84 -6.13 -18.53
CA ASP A 71 -8.82 -6.31 -17.08
C ASP A 71 -8.33 -7.72 -16.69
N THR A 72 -8.89 -8.76 -17.31
CA THR A 72 -8.58 -10.17 -16.99
C THR A 72 -7.11 -10.50 -17.22
N PHE A 73 -6.53 -10.01 -18.32
CA PHE A 73 -5.14 -10.29 -18.71
C PHE A 73 -4.20 -9.12 -18.40
N ARG A 74 -4.68 -8.10 -17.67
CA ARG A 74 -3.93 -6.90 -17.24
C ARG A 74 -3.15 -6.23 -18.38
N LEU A 75 -3.77 -6.17 -19.54
CA LEU A 75 -3.15 -5.65 -20.76
C LEU A 75 -2.80 -4.17 -20.61
N GLN A 76 -1.60 -3.80 -21.03
CA GLN A 76 -1.05 -2.46 -20.90
C GLN A 76 -1.12 -1.72 -22.23
N GLU A 77 -1.87 -0.62 -22.28
CA GLU A 77 -2.03 0.19 -23.50
C GLU A 77 -0.69 0.81 -23.93
N GLN A 78 -0.39 0.72 -25.22
CA GLN A 78 0.81 1.25 -25.85
C GLN A 78 0.48 2.48 -26.71
N PRO A 79 1.43 3.40 -26.89
CA PRO A 79 1.26 4.53 -27.81
C PRO A 79 0.90 4.06 -29.22
N PRO A 80 0.10 4.83 -29.97
CA PRO A 80 -0.27 4.47 -31.32
C PRO A 80 0.96 4.42 -32.24
N PHE A 81 1.02 3.40 -33.09
CA PHE A 81 2.07 3.32 -34.10
C PHE A 81 1.75 4.22 -35.30
N ASP A 82 2.77 4.92 -35.80
CA ASP A 82 2.74 5.43 -37.17
C ASP A 82 3.02 4.28 -38.17
N LYS A 83 2.73 4.50 -39.46
CA LYS A 83 2.91 3.47 -40.49
C LYS A 83 4.35 2.93 -40.57
N LYS A 84 5.36 3.77 -40.30
CA LYS A 84 6.78 3.40 -40.42
C LYS A 84 7.22 2.54 -39.23
N SER A 85 6.87 2.97 -38.03
CA SER A 85 7.11 2.27 -36.76
C SER A 85 6.34 0.96 -36.69
N PHE A 86 5.08 0.91 -37.16
CA PHE A 86 4.30 -0.32 -37.23
C PHE A 86 4.96 -1.37 -38.15
N VAL A 87 5.39 -0.97 -39.34
CA VAL A 87 6.10 -1.88 -40.26
C VAL A 87 7.44 -2.34 -39.68
N ALA A 88 8.14 -1.48 -38.95
CA ALA A 88 9.36 -1.86 -38.26
C ALA A 88 9.10 -2.89 -37.14
N TYR A 89 8.04 -2.68 -36.34
CA TYR A 89 7.58 -3.63 -35.34
C TYR A 89 7.23 -4.98 -35.97
N ILE A 90 6.40 -5.02 -37.01
CA ILE A 90 6.01 -6.28 -37.68
C ILE A 90 7.24 -7.04 -38.20
N LYS A 91 8.22 -6.35 -38.78
CA LYS A 91 9.47 -7.00 -39.22
C LYS A 91 10.27 -7.59 -38.06
N LYS A 92 10.35 -6.88 -36.94
CA LYS A 92 11.01 -7.35 -35.71
C LYS A 92 10.26 -8.54 -35.12
N TYR A 93 8.93 -8.45 -35.06
CA TYR A 93 8.03 -9.51 -34.58
C TYR A 93 8.17 -10.79 -35.40
N ILE A 94 8.13 -10.71 -36.73
CA ILE A 94 8.32 -11.87 -37.62
C ILE A 94 9.66 -12.55 -37.35
N LYS A 95 10.74 -11.76 -37.19
CA LYS A 95 12.07 -12.28 -36.91
C LYS A 95 12.12 -13.01 -35.55
N ASN A 96 11.57 -12.40 -34.51
CA ASN A 96 11.59 -12.93 -33.14
C ASN A 96 10.73 -14.21 -33.04
N LEU A 97 9.52 -14.18 -33.60
CA LEU A 97 8.60 -15.31 -33.52
C LEU A 97 9.08 -16.51 -34.36
N THR A 98 9.60 -16.27 -35.57
CA THR A 98 10.16 -17.34 -36.42
C THR A 98 11.34 -18.07 -35.75
N ALA A 99 12.07 -17.40 -34.85
CA ALA A 99 13.18 -18.02 -34.12
C ALA A 99 12.73 -18.99 -33.02
N VAL A 100 11.48 -18.90 -32.57
CA VAL A 100 10.91 -19.69 -31.48
C VAL A 100 9.86 -20.71 -31.98
N LEU A 101 9.34 -20.53 -33.19
CA LEU A 101 8.38 -21.43 -33.82
C LEU A 101 9.02 -22.71 -34.37
N GLU A 102 8.27 -23.80 -34.29
CA GLU A 102 8.57 -25.05 -35.00
C GLU A 102 8.61 -24.84 -36.52
N PRO A 103 9.47 -25.55 -37.28
CA PRO A 103 9.70 -25.30 -38.71
C PRO A 103 8.43 -25.29 -39.56
N GLU A 104 7.51 -26.23 -39.30
CA GLU A 104 6.26 -26.36 -40.05
C GLU A 104 5.31 -25.17 -39.80
N LYS A 105 5.16 -24.75 -38.53
CA LYS A 105 4.34 -23.59 -38.15
C LYS A 105 4.95 -22.27 -38.59
N ALA A 106 6.28 -22.18 -38.64
CA ALA A 106 6.98 -21.01 -39.14
C ALA A 106 6.73 -20.78 -40.65
N ASP A 107 6.61 -21.86 -41.43
CA ASP A 107 6.30 -21.76 -42.86
C ASP A 107 4.83 -21.39 -43.12
N GLU A 108 3.90 -21.86 -42.29
CA GLU A 108 2.49 -21.42 -42.31
C GLU A 108 2.35 -19.94 -41.94
N PHE A 109 2.99 -19.52 -40.84
CA PHE A 109 3.00 -18.13 -40.40
C PHE A 109 3.54 -17.18 -41.49
N LYS A 110 4.66 -17.51 -42.12
CA LYS A 110 5.27 -16.69 -43.19
C LYS A 110 4.36 -16.54 -44.41
N LYS A 111 3.55 -17.54 -44.74
CA LYS A 111 2.62 -17.49 -45.88
C LYS A 111 1.41 -16.59 -45.61
N GLY A 112 0.93 -16.52 -44.36
CA GLY A 112 -0.26 -15.74 -44.02
C GLY A 112 0.01 -14.34 -43.43
N ILE A 113 1.19 -14.09 -42.87
CA ILE A 113 1.50 -12.83 -42.17
C ILE A 113 1.44 -11.58 -43.08
N GLU A 114 1.68 -11.73 -44.39
CA GLU A 114 1.57 -10.60 -45.33
C GLU A 114 0.11 -10.11 -45.45
N GLY A 115 -0.86 -11.03 -45.50
CA GLY A 115 -2.30 -10.73 -45.51
C GLY A 115 -2.73 -10.04 -44.22
N ALA A 116 -2.38 -10.64 -43.07
CA ALA A 116 -2.61 -10.06 -41.75
C ALA A 116 -2.00 -8.66 -41.58
N THR A 117 -0.78 -8.44 -42.08
CA THR A 117 -0.12 -7.13 -42.01
C THR A 117 -0.86 -6.09 -42.85
N LYS A 118 -1.32 -6.43 -44.06
CA LYS A 118 -2.13 -5.53 -44.91
C LYS A 118 -3.46 -5.21 -44.26
N PHE A 119 -4.12 -6.21 -43.67
CA PHE A 119 -5.37 -6.03 -42.94
C PHE A 119 -5.20 -5.04 -41.77
N LEU A 120 -4.20 -5.24 -40.91
CA LEU A 120 -3.91 -4.34 -39.78
C LEU A 120 -3.51 -2.93 -40.26
N LEU A 121 -2.69 -2.81 -41.32
CA LEU A 121 -2.31 -1.52 -41.90
C LEU A 121 -3.49 -0.73 -42.44
N SER A 122 -4.51 -1.41 -42.99
CA SER A 122 -5.73 -0.76 -43.49
C SER A 122 -6.56 -0.12 -42.38
N LYS A 123 -6.41 -0.61 -41.14
CA LYS A 123 -7.14 -0.18 -39.95
C LYS A 123 -6.28 0.57 -38.94
N LEU A 124 -5.01 0.85 -39.28
CA LEU A 124 -4.00 1.33 -38.33
C LEU A 124 -4.44 2.55 -37.48
N LYS A 125 -5.25 3.44 -38.05
CA LYS A 125 -5.74 4.65 -37.37
C LYS A 125 -6.78 4.36 -36.29
N ASP A 126 -7.46 3.23 -36.40
CA ASP A 126 -8.56 2.83 -35.52
C ASP A 126 -8.13 1.74 -34.53
N LEU A 127 -6.87 1.29 -34.62
CA LEU A 127 -6.30 0.29 -33.72
C LEU A 127 -5.78 0.95 -32.44
N GLN A 128 -6.17 0.38 -31.32
CA GLN A 128 -5.51 0.50 -30.02
C GLN A 128 -4.52 -0.65 -29.87
N PHE A 129 -3.42 -0.42 -29.15
CA PHE A 129 -2.32 -1.37 -29.03
C PHE A 129 -2.13 -1.72 -27.56
N PHE A 130 -1.92 -2.99 -27.27
CA PHE A 130 -1.70 -3.46 -25.90
C PHE A 130 -0.55 -4.48 -25.86
N VAL A 131 0.11 -4.58 -24.72
CA VAL A 131 1.09 -5.64 -24.43
C VAL A 131 0.73 -6.32 -23.11
N GLY A 132 1.31 -7.50 -22.87
CA GLY A 132 1.14 -8.21 -21.60
C GLY A 132 1.71 -7.44 -20.40
N GLU A 133 1.37 -7.93 -19.19
CA GLU A 133 1.69 -7.30 -17.90
C GLU A 133 3.18 -6.95 -17.74
N SER A 134 4.09 -7.78 -18.29
CA SER A 134 5.54 -7.57 -18.15
C SER A 134 6.09 -6.40 -18.97
N MET A 135 5.33 -5.82 -19.89
CA MET A 135 5.74 -4.73 -20.81
C MET A 135 7.08 -4.99 -21.54
N LYS A 136 7.41 -6.24 -21.86
CA LYS A 136 8.67 -6.54 -22.58
C LYS A 136 8.68 -5.91 -23.98
N ASP A 137 9.79 -5.24 -24.34
CA ASP A 137 10.00 -4.56 -25.63
C ASP A 137 9.94 -5.48 -26.88
N ASP A 138 9.98 -6.79 -26.67
CA ASP A 138 9.92 -7.83 -27.71
C ASP A 138 8.61 -8.65 -27.67
N ALA A 139 7.65 -8.29 -26.81
CA ALA A 139 6.39 -9.02 -26.62
C ALA A 139 5.46 -8.95 -27.85
N THR A 140 4.52 -9.89 -27.91
CA THR A 140 3.40 -9.80 -28.86
C THR A 140 2.48 -8.65 -28.50
N VAL A 141 2.24 -7.74 -29.46
CA VAL A 141 1.22 -6.69 -29.36
C VAL A 141 -0.15 -7.28 -29.68
N VAL A 142 -1.11 -7.01 -28.78
CA VAL A 142 -2.55 -7.26 -28.96
C VAL A 142 -3.18 -6.00 -29.53
N PHE A 143 -4.06 -6.14 -30.53
CA PHE A 143 -4.73 -5.00 -31.14
C PHE A 143 -6.20 -4.96 -30.75
N ALA A 144 -6.77 -3.78 -30.52
CA ALA A 144 -8.21 -3.64 -30.34
C ALA A 144 -8.79 -2.57 -31.27
N TYR A 145 -10.02 -2.75 -31.74
CA TYR A 145 -10.75 -1.74 -32.50
C TYR A 145 -12.26 -1.91 -32.34
N TYR A 146 -13.02 -0.90 -32.74
CA TYR A 146 -14.47 -0.96 -32.79
C TYR A 146 -14.93 -1.24 -34.21
N LYS A 147 -15.77 -2.25 -34.39
CA LYS A 147 -16.45 -2.48 -35.68
C LYS A 147 -17.50 -1.38 -35.90
N ASP A 148 -17.78 -1.04 -37.15
CA ASP A 148 -18.78 -0.02 -37.49
C ASP A 148 -20.14 -0.35 -36.84
N GLY A 149 -20.60 0.51 -35.94
CA GLY A 149 -21.86 0.35 -35.20
C GLY A 149 -21.81 -0.60 -33.99
N ALA A 150 -20.64 -1.14 -33.62
CA ALA A 150 -20.48 -1.99 -32.44
C ALA A 150 -20.17 -1.17 -31.18
N THR A 151 -20.80 -1.53 -30.05
CA THR A 151 -20.54 -0.93 -28.73
C THR A 151 -19.36 -1.58 -28.00
N ASN A 152 -19.00 -2.79 -28.40
CA ASN A 152 -17.97 -3.62 -27.78
C ASN A 152 -16.67 -3.59 -28.61
N PRO A 153 -15.49 -3.53 -27.95
CA PRO A 153 -14.22 -3.64 -28.65
C PRO A 153 -13.99 -5.06 -29.17
N THR A 154 -13.36 -5.16 -30.34
CA THR A 154 -12.88 -6.40 -30.93
C THR A 154 -11.37 -6.46 -30.80
N PHE A 155 -10.85 -7.53 -30.20
CA PHE A 155 -9.43 -7.79 -30.07
C PHE A 155 -8.92 -8.69 -31.19
N LEU A 156 -7.69 -8.44 -31.63
CA LEU A 156 -6.97 -9.22 -32.62
C LEU A 156 -5.66 -9.72 -32.03
N TYR A 157 -5.45 -11.03 -32.13
CA TYR A 157 -4.24 -11.70 -31.67
C TYR A 157 -3.56 -12.41 -32.83
N PHE A 158 -2.22 -12.45 -32.81
CA PHE A 158 -1.48 -13.35 -33.68
C PHE A 158 -1.52 -14.77 -33.09
N SER A 159 -2.29 -15.66 -33.72
CA SER A 159 -2.50 -17.03 -33.23
C SER A 159 -1.20 -17.81 -33.06
N HIS A 160 -0.26 -17.61 -33.98
CA HIS A 160 1.04 -18.28 -33.98
C HIS A 160 1.96 -17.75 -32.88
N GLY A 161 1.66 -16.59 -32.29
CA GLY A 161 2.35 -16.03 -31.13
C GLY A 161 1.90 -16.63 -29.80
N LEU A 162 0.84 -17.43 -29.80
CA LEU A 162 0.22 -17.94 -28.58
C LEU A 162 0.51 -19.43 -28.37
N LYS A 163 0.82 -19.79 -27.12
CA LYS A 163 0.99 -21.17 -26.67
C LYS A 163 -0.14 -21.57 -25.73
N GLU A 164 -0.75 -22.71 -26.01
CA GLU A 164 -1.76 -23.29 -25.15
C GLU A 164 -1.14 -23.93 -23.90
N ILE A 165 -1.65 -23.55 -22.73
CA ILE A 165 -1.26 -24.12 -21.44
C ILE A 165 -2.51 -24.56 -20.68
N LYS A 166 -2.49 -25.79 -20.17
CA LYS A 166 -3.51 -26.29 -19.24
C LYS A 166 -3.23 -25.75 -17.85
N SER A 167 -4.06 -24.82 -17.37
CA SER A 167 -4.02 -24.38 -15.98
C SER A 167 -4.70 -25.44 -15.09
N CYS A 168 -3.91 -26.06 -14.20
CA CYS A 168 -4.43 -26.93 -13.14
C CYS A 168 -4.72 -26.06 -11.91
N GLY A 169 -5.98 -26.04 -11.46
CA GLY A 169 -6.40 -25.21 -10.33
C GLY A 169 -5.53 -25.46 -9.09
N LYS A 170 -4.89 -24.41 -8.57
CA LYS A 170 -4.21 -24.49 -7.27
C LYS A 170 -5.26 -24.43 -6.17
N THR A 171 -5.79 -25.59 -5.82
CA THR A 171 -6.37 -25.87 -4.51
C THR A 171 -5.19 -26.05 -3.53
N THR A 172 -5.04 -25.18 -2.54
CA THR A 172 -4.08 -25.40 -1.43
C THR A 172 -4.85 -25.72 -0.15
N SER A 173 -5.33 -26.96 -0.09
CA SER A 173 -5.70 -27.66 1.13
C SER A 173 -5.03 -29.04 1.09
N ALA A 174 -4.08 -29.27 1.98
CA ALA A 174 -3.71 -30.55 2.62
C ALA A 174 -2.26 -30.44 3.12
N ARG A 175 -2.06 -30.31 4.43
CA ARG A 175 -1.76 -31.43 5.34
C ARG A 175 -0.48 -32.16 4.97
N PHE A 176 0.55 -31.85 5.76
CA PHE A 176 1.71 -32.71 5.98
C PHE A 176 1.23 -34.08 6.51
N THR A 177 1.47 -35.14 5.75
CA THR A 177 1.52 -36.50 6.28
C THR A 177 2.74 -37.23 5.74
N GLY A 178 3.68 -37.48 6.65
CA GLY A 178 4.50 -38.68 6.79
C GLY A 178 5.00 -39.40 5.54
N SER A 179 6.31 -39.25 5.30
CA SER A 179 7.12 -40.14 4.48
C SER A 179 7.24 -41.55 5.09
N THR A 180 7.19 -42.58 4.25
CA THR A 180 7.76 -43.90 4.59
C THR A 180 8.46 -44.55 3.40
N LYS A 181 9.69 -44.98 3.69
CA LYS A 181 10.47 -46.11 3.13
C LYS A 181 11.11 -45.94 1.75
N HIS A 182 12.43 -45.77 1.78
CA HIS A 182 13.33 -46.76 1.17
C HIS A 182 14.63 -46.89 1.97
N GLU A 183 14.96 -48.13 2.31
CA GLU A 183 16.19 -48.58 2.96
C GLU A 183 17.43 -48.30 2.09
N GLN A 184 18.54 -47.93 2.74
CA GLN A 184 19.81 -48.61 2.54
C GLN A 184 20.73 -48.43 3.74
N SER A 185 21.31 -49.56 4.14
CA SER A 185 22.13 -49.79 5.33
C SER A 185 23.51 -49.15 5.21
N LEU A 186 24.07 -48.67 6.33
CA LEU A 186 25.48 -48.89 6.70
C LEU A 186 25.65 -48.73 8.22
N HIS A 187 26.37 -49.69 8.79
CA HIS A 187 26.58 -49.94 10.22
C HIS A 187 27.51 -48.93 10.90
N GLY A 188 27.25 -48.64 12.18
CA GLY A 188 28.21 -48.01 13.10
C GLY A 188 27.66 -47.79 14.50
N ASN A 189 27.93 -48.72 15.41
CA ASN A 189 27.67 -48.67 16.86
C ASN A 189 28.25 -47.41 17.53
N VAL A 190 27.56 -46.84 18.54
CA VAL A 190 28.01 -46.65 19.96
C VAL A 190 26.83 -46.12 20.82
N LYS A 191 26.80 -46.58 22.09
CA LYS A 191 25.82 -46.42 23.18
C LYS A 191 25.58 -44.98 23.71
N PRO A 192 24.50 -44.75 24.51
CA PRO A 192 24.04 -43.44 24.93
C PRO A 192 24.66 -42.97 26.26
N MET A 193 24.74 -41.65 26.47
CA MET A 193 25.07 -41.05 27.76
C MET A 193 24.08 -39.91 28.10
N GLN A 194 23.58 -39.96 29.33
CA GLN A 194 22.58 -39.07 29.93
C GLN A 194 23.16 -37.74 30.41
N LEU A 195 22.28 -36.72 30.40
CA LEU A 195 22.14 -35.55 31.29
C LEU A 195 23.37 -34.68 31.62
N ALA A 196 23.28 -33.39 31.29
CA ALA A 196 23.32 -32.32 32.30
C ALA A 196 22.89 -30.97 31.70
N ALA A 197 22.17 -30.20 32.52
CA ALA A 197 21.79 -28.82 32.28
C ALA A 197 23.01 -27.88 32.24
N ASN A 198 22.90 -26.81 31.44
CA ASN A 198 23.32 -25.46 31.84
C ASN A 198 22.80 -24.45 30.81
N GLY A 199 22.22 -23.36 31.32
CA GLY A 199 21.70 -22.27 30.51
C GLY A 199 22.79 -21.45 29.83
N SER A 200 22.40 -20.82 28.74
CA SER A 200 22.97 -19.56 28.25
C SER A 200 22.05 -18.97 27.19
N SER A 201 21.65 -17.71 27.44
CA SER A 201 21.60 -16.60 26.49
C SER A 201 21.83 -16.94 25.01
N CYS A 202 20.93 -16.48 24.13
CA CYS A 202 21.12 -16.08 22.71
C CYS A 202 19.76 -16.26 21.98
N LEU A 203 19.29 -15.48 21.01
CA LEU A 203 19.83 -14.40 20.18
C LEU A 203 18.59 -13.71 19.57
N ALA A 204 18.48 -12.39 19.70
CA ALA A 204 17.54 -11.62 18.90
C ALA A 204 18.05 -11.59 17.44
N TYR A 205 17.25 -12.14 16.53
CA TYR A 205 17.52 -12.17 15.10
C TYR A 205 17.34 -10.74 14.55
N ARG A 206 18.44 -10.03 14.25
CA ARG A 206 18.41 -8.77 13.52
C ARG A 206 18.52 -9.05 12.03
N SER A 207 17.48 -8.71 11.27
CA SER A 207 17.55 -8.65 9.80
C SER A 207 18.46 -7.49 9.34
N PRO A 208 19.27 -7.66 8.28
CA PRO A 208 20.20 -6.64 7.82
C PRO A 208 19.69 -5.92 6.57
N VAL A 209 19.11 -4.72 6.68
CA VAL A 209 18.86 -3.85 5.52
C VAL A 209 19.05 -2.37 5.90
N LEU A 210 19.71 -1.62 5.00
CA LEU A 210 20.08 -0.18 5.02
C LEU A 210 21.33 0.24 5.80
N LYS A 211 22.50 -0.16 5.27
CA LYS A 211 23.66 0.74 5.22
C LYS A 211 23.53 1.62 3.97
N ASN A 212 23.13 2.87 4.14
CA ASN A 212 23.68 3.97 3.37
C ASN A 212 23.86 5.16 4.32
N GLN A 213 25.12 5.42 4.64
CA GLN A 213 25.59 6.55 5.44
C GLN A 213 25.10 7.85 4.81
N TRP A 214 24.51 8.75 5.60
CA TRP A 214 24.79 10.19 5.56
C TRP A 214 25.09 10.64 6.98
N ASN A 215 26.25 11.27 7.15
CA ASN A 215 26.82 11.67 8.44
C ASN A 215 26.02 12.81 9.06
N LEU A 216 25.39 12.55 10.21
CA LEU A 216 25.10 13.56 11.21
C LEU A 216 25.85 13.16 12.48
N SER A 217 26.88 13.94 12.79
CA SER A 217 27.77 13.73 13.93
C SER A 217 27.01 13.86 15.24
N ALA A 218 26.79 12.75 15.93
CA ALA A 218 26.48 12.73 17.35
C ALA A 218 27.81 12.81 18.13
N SER A 219 28.11 13.96 18.72
CA SER A 219 29.20 14.05 19.70
C SER A 219 28.64 13.76 21.09
N SER A 220 28.88 12.55 21.59
CA SER A 220 28.86 12.26 23.02
C SER A 220 30.25 12.58 23.58
N SER A 221 30.38 13.54 24.48
CA SER A 221 31.58 13.68 25.30
C SER A 221 31.23 13.55 26.77
N SER A 222 31.68 12.43 27.32
CA SER A 222 31.85 12.18 28.74
C SER A 222 32.78 13.22 29.36
N ALA A 223 32.41 13.64 30.57
CA ALA A 223 33.12 14.59 31.41
C ALA A 223 34.62 14.28 31.56
N ASN A 224 35.45 15.31 31.42
CA ASN A 224 36.73 15.43 32.12
C ASN A 224 36.90 16.89 32.57
N VAL A 225 37.04 17.05 33.88
CA VAL A 225 37.35 18.29 34.58
C VAL A 225 38.83 18.60 34.38
N VAL A 226 39.15 19.80 33.88
CA VAL A 226 40.42 20.49 34.16
C VAL A 226 40.12 21.98 34.28
N THR A 227 40.35 22.52 35.47
CA THR A 227 40.45 23.95 35.77
C THR A 227 41.78 24.49 35.26
N THR A 228 41.81 25.70 34.68
CA THR A 228 42.52 26.87 35.26
C THR A 228 42.53 28.11 34.34
N PHE A 229 42.40 29.26 35.02
CA PHE A 229 42.82 30.64 34.75
C PHE A 229 41.91 31.60 33.95
N ASP A 230 41.71 32.72 34.63
CA ASP A 230 40.95 33.93 34.32
C ASP A 230 41.34 34.59 33.00
N ASP A 231 40.34 35.10 32.28
CA ASP A 231 40.37 36.48 31.80
C ASP A 231 38.93 36.96 31.55
N ASP A 232 38.59 38.06 32.23
CA ASP A 232 37.36 38.83 32.14
C ASP A 232 37.17 39.39 30.72
N ILE A 233 36.29 38.77 29.94
CA ILE A 233 35.47 39.48 28.96
C ILE A 233 34.04 38.99 29.15
N GLY A 234 33.28 39.76 29.92
CA GLY A 234 31.83 39.61 30.07
C GLY A 234 31.12 39.84 28.74
N VAL A 235 31.15 38.83 27.86
CA VAL A 235 30.11 38.64 26.86
C VAL A 235 28.92 38.15 27.66
N SER A 236 27.91 39.02 27.80
CA SER A 236 26.57 38.61 28.20
C SER A 236 26.08 37.56 27.21
N THR A 237 26.39 36.29 27.48
CA THR A 237 25.62 35.16 26.99
C THR A 237 24.23 35.36 27.57
N SER A 238 23.35 35.98 26.79
CA SER A 238 21.93 35.87 27.04
C SER A 238 21.67 34.37 27.15
N VAL A 239 21.36 33.90 28.35
CA VAL A 239 20.90 32.53 28.56
C VAL A 239 19.64 32.46 27.69
N ILE A 240 19.78 31.90 26.49
CA ILE A 240 18.64 31.68 25.62
C ILE A 240 17.83 30.65 26.37
N GLU A 241 16.76 31.11 27.02
CA GLU A 241 15.85 30.25 27.73
C GLU A 241 15.35 29.18 26.75
N ASP A 242 15.59 27.92 27.10
CA ASP A 242 15.21 26.80 26.24
C ASP A 242 13.69 26.74 26.12
N LYS A 243 13.18 27.03 24.92
CA LYS A 243 11.77 26.94 24.57
C LYS A 243 11.53 25.67 23.79
N ILE A 244 10.91 24.69 24.43
CA ILE A 244 10.63 23.38 23.83
C ILE A 244 9.28 23.44 23.12
N GLY A 245 9.26 23.02 21.87
CA GLY A 245 8.05 22.76 21.10
C GLY A 245 7.88 21.27 20.86
N VAL A 246 6.64 20.80 20.90
CA VAL A 246 6.27 19.44 20.46
C VAL A 246 5.25 19.58 19.34
N LEU A 247 5.61 19.13 18.13
CA LEU A 247 4.73 19.11 16.96
C LEU A 247 4.14 17.71 16.79
N LEU A 248 2.83 17.60 16.99
CA LEU A 248 2.04 16.41 16.73
C LEU A 248 1.65 16.38 15.25
N LEU A 249 1.98 15.30 14.55
CA LEU A 249 1.64 15.14 13.13
C LEU A 249 0.56 14.07 12.96
N ASN A 250 -0.51 14.38 12.23
CA ASN A 250 -1.56 13.41 11.92
C ASN A 250 -2.17 13.69 10.53
N LEU A 251 -3.09 12.82 10.09
CA LEU A 251 -3.72 12.91 8.77
C LEU A 251 -4.58 14.17 8.63
N GLY A 252 -5.29 14.51 9.70
CA GLY A 252 -6.45 15.40 9.65
C GLY A 252 -7.72 14.64 9.25
N GLY A 253 -8.85 15.31 9.32
CA GLY A 253 -10.13 14.78 8.88
C GLY A 253 -11.14 15.90 8.72
N PRO A 254 -12.13 15.75 7.81
CA PRO A 254 -13.13 16.77 7.57
C PRO A 254 -13.98 16.97 8.84
N GLU A 255 -14.17 18.21 9.28
CA GLU A 255 -14.94 18.51 10.50
C GLU A 255 -16.45 18.52 10.24
N THR A 256 -16.83 18.82 9.00
CA THR A 256 -18.22 18.79 8.52
C THR A 256 -18.36 18.02 7.22
N LEU A 257 -19.60 17.68 6.84
CA LEU A 257 -19.88 17.02 5.56
C LEU A 257 -19.45 17.86 4.34
N ASP A 258 -19.42 19.18 4.43
CA ASP A 258 -19.00 20.04 3.32
C ASP A 258 -17.49 20.05 3.12
N ASP A 259 -16.74 19.69 4.16
CA ASP A 259 -15.29 19.59 4.14
C ASP A 259 -14.77 18.32 3.46
N VAL A 260 -15.64 17.32 3.24
CA VAL A 260 -15.26 16.00 2.73
C VAL A 260 -14.61 16.08 1.35
N GLN A 261 -15.19 16.79 0.39
CA GLN A 261 -14.60 16.88 -0.96
C GLN A 261 -13.26 17.64 -0.96
N PRO A 262 -13.14 18.82 -0.31
CA PRO A 262 -11.86 19.50 -0.16
C PRO A 262 -10.79 18.65 0.54
N PHE A 263 -11.15 17.94 1.60
CA PHE A 263 -10.25 17.01 2.29
C PHE A 263 -9.74 15.90 1.36
N LEU A 264 -10.65 15.21 0.66
CA LEU A 264 -10.29 14.16 -0.29
C LEU A 264 -9.43 14.70 -1.44
N PHE A 265 -9.68 15.93 -1.89
CA PHE A 265 -8.84 16.57 -2.89
C PHE A 265 -7.39 16.70 -2.41
N ASN A 266 -7.18 17.18 -1.18
CA ASN A 266 -5.84 17.31 -0.60
C ASN A 266 -5.16 15.94 -0.45
N LEU A 267 -5.90 14.93 -0.01
CA LEU A 267 -5.41 13.55 0.12
C LEU A 267 -4.94 12.97 -1.22
N PHE A 268 -5.76 13.04 -2.27
CA PHE A 268 -5.41 12.49 -3.58
C PHE A 268 -4.42 13.36 -4.38
N ALA A 269 -4.28 14.64 -4.02
CA ALA A 269 -3.26 15.49 -4.59
C ALA A 269 -1.84 15.14 -4.08
N ASP A 270 -1.74 14.32 -3.03
CA ASP A 270 -0.46 13.89 -2.47
C ASP A 270 0.20 12.81 -3.37
N PRO A 271 1.39 13.08 -3.93
CA PRO A 271 2.13 12.10 -4.72
C PRO A 271 2.57 10.88 -3.91
N ASP A 272 2.59 10.94 -2.57
CA ASP A 272 2.90 9.78 -1.72
C ASP A 272 1.69 8.85 -1.48
N ILE A 273 0.48 9.32 -1.80
CA ILE A 273 -0.74 8.51 -1.78
C ILE A 273 -1.04 7.94 -3.18
N ILE A 274 -1.03 8.80 -4.22
CA ILE A 274 -1.18 8.38 -5.62
C ILE A 274 0.09 8.77 -6.38
N ARG A 275 0.95 7.79 -6.67
CA ARG A 275 2.19 7.99 -7.41
C ARG A 275 1.97 7.96 -8.92
N LEU A 276 1.84 9.13 -9.55
CA LEU A 276 1.91 9.25 -11.01
C LEU A 276 3.38 9.23 -11.51
N PRO A 277 3.66 8.63 -12.69
CA PRO A 277 4.97 8.73 -13.33
C PRO A 277 5.41 10.19 -13.49
N ARG A 278 6.72 10.47 -13.37
CA ARG A 278 7.26 11.84 -13.36
C ARG A 278 6.79 12.70 -14.54
N LEU A 279 6.64 12.10 -15.72
CA LEU A 279 6.18 12.78 -16.93
C LEU A 279 4.73 13.30 -16.82
N PHE A 280 3.88 12.63 -16.03
CA PHE A 280 2.46 12.95 -15.86
C PHE A 280 2.12 13.64 -14.54
N ARG A 281 3.13 14.05 -13.75
CA ARG A 281 2.91 14.72 -12.45
C ARG A 281 2.04 15.98 -12.57
N PHE A 282 2.06 16.66 -13.71
CA PHE A 282 1.19 17.83 -13.97
C PHE A 282 -0.30 17.48 -13.95
N LEU A 283 -0.67 16.21 -14.17
CA LEU A 283 -2.06 15.71 -14.10
C LEU A 283 -2.51 15.35 -12.69
N GLN A 284 -1.63 15.39 -11.68
CA GLN A 284 -1.96 14.98 -10.31
C GLN A 284 -3.18 15.75 -9.75
N ARG A 285 -3.18 17.08 -9.86
CA ARG A 285 -4.26 17.93 -9.34
C ARG A 285 -5.57 17.76 -10.11
N PRO A 286 -5.58 17.77 -11.46
CA PRO A 286 -6.77 17.41 -12.22
C PRO A 286 -7.36 16.04 -11.84
N LEU A 287 -6.50 15.03 -11.71
CA LEU A 287 -6.90 13.68 -11.30
C LEU A 287 -7.48 13.68 -9.88
N ALA A 288 -6.81 14.33 -8.93
CA ALA A 288 -7.29 14.48 -7.56
C ALA A 288 -8.66 15.17 -7.50
N LYS A 289 -8.90 16.19 -8.33
CA LYS A 289 -10.21 16.86 -8.40
C LYS A 289 -11.29 15.93 -8.93
N LEU A 290 -10.98 15.14 -9.96
CA LEU A 290 -11.90 14.16 -10.52
C LEU A 290 -12.26 13.10 -9.47
N ILE A 291 -11.25 12.43 -8.90
CA ILE A 291 -11.43 11.35 -7.90
C ILE A 291 -12.17 11.87 -6.67
N SER A 292 -11.77 13.02 -6.11
CA SER A 292 -12.43 13.59 -4.94
C SER A 292 -13.88 13.96 -5.18
N THR A 293 -14.23 14.47 -6.37
CA THR A 293 -15.62 14.81 -6.72
C THR A 293 -16.48 13.56 -6.82
N PHE A 294 -15.98 12.50 -7.45
CA PHE A 294 -16.69 11.23 -7.55
C PHE A 294 -16.80 10.49 -6.21
N ARG A 295 -15.78 10.55 -5.35
CA ARG A 295 -15.78 9.86 -4.04
C ARG A 295 -16.50 10.60 -2.93
N ALA A 296 -16.70 11.91 -3.07
CA ALA A 296 -17.28 12.73 -2.02
C ALA A 296 -18.67 12.27 -1.57
N PRO A 297 -19.64 11.90 -2.45
CA PRO A 297 -20.97 11.46 -2.00
C PRO A 297 -20.92 10.25 -1.05
N LYS A 298 -20.32 9.14 -1.47
CA LYS A 298 -20.15 7.94 -0.62
C LYS A 298 -19.37 8.25 0.67
N SER A 299 -18.36 9.11 0.59
CA SER A 299 -17.60 9.50 1.78
C SER A 299 -18.41 10.36 2.75
N LYS A 300 -19.27 11.25 2.25
CA LYS A 300 -20.17 12.05 3.08
C LYS A 300 -21.16 11.17 3.82
N GLU A 301 -21.68 10.11 3.20
CA GLU A 301 -22.55 9.14 3.86
C GLU A 301 -21.83 8.45 5.02
N GLY A 302 -20.58 8.01 4.82
CA GLY A 302 -19.75 7.45 5.89
C GLY A 302 -19.47 8.43 7.03
N TYR A 303 -19.20 9.71 6.73
CA TYR A 303 -19.07 10.72 7.79
C TYR A 303 -20.41 11.05 8.47
N ALA A 304 -21.52 10.99 7.74
CA ALA A 304 -22.85 11.24 8.29
C ALA A 304 -23.25 10.14 9.29
N SER A 305 -22.93 8.88 9.03
CA SER A 305 -23.26 7.75 9.93
C SER A 305 -22.53 7.83 11.28
N ILE A 306 -21.37 8.50 11.34
CA ILE A 306 -20.58 8.67 12.59
C ILE A 306 -20.78 10.03 13.27
N GLY A 307 -21.79 10.81 12.85
CA GLY A 307 -22.14 12.08 13.50
C GLY A 307 -21.80 13.35 12.70
N GLY A 308 -21.52 13.24 11.40
CA GLY A 308 -21.42 14.37 10.46
C GLY A 308 -20.01 14.91 10.20
N GLY A 309 -18.98 14.28 10.74
CA GLY A 309 -17.58 14.70 10.60
C GLY A 309 -16.60 13.81 11.35
N SER A 310 -15.31 14.02 11.12
CA SER A 310 -14.24 13.28 11.79
C SER A 310 -14.02 13.81 13.21
N PRO A 311 -14.07 12.95 14.25
CA PRO A 311 -13.73 13.37 15.61
C PRO A 311 -12.22 13.53 15.83
N LEU A 312 -11.39 13.18 14.84
CA LEU A 312 -9.94 13.10 14.94
C LEU A 312 -9.31 14.39 15.46
N ARG A 313 -9.74 15.55 14.95
CA ARG A 313 -9.15 16.84 15.34
C ARG A 313 -9.41 17.13 16.82
N LYS A 314 -10.65 16.97 17.25
CA LYS A 314 -11.05 17.17 18.65
C LYS A 314 -10.25 16.27 19.59
N ILE A 315 -10.16 14.97 19.26
CA ILE A 315 -9.40 13.99 20.06
C ILE A 315 -7.91 14.36 20.08
N THR A 316 -7.35 14.81 18.96
CA THR A 316 -5.94 15.23 18.88
C THR A 316 -5.67 16.44 19.77
N ASP A 317 -6.58 17.42 19.80
CA ASP A 317 -6.44 18.60 20.66
C ASP A 317 -6.57 18.21 22.15
N GLU A 318 -7.46 17.27 22.49
CA GLU A 318 -7.55 16.71 23.86
C GLU A 318 -6.27 15.98 24.26
N GLN A 319 -5.70 15.17 23.36
CA GLN A 319 -4.41 14.50 23.56
C GLN A 319 -3.25 15.50 23.70
N ALA A 320 -3.24 16.57 22.91
CA ALA A 320 -2.24 17.65 23.01
C ALA A 320 -2.28 18.32 24.38
N ASN A 321 -3.49 18.62 24.89
CA ASN A 321 -3.69 19.18 26.22
C ASN A 321 -3.26 18.20 27.33
N ALA A 322 -3.62 16.92 27.21
CA ALA A 322 -3.19 15.90 28.16
C ALA A 322 -1.66 15.73 28.19
N LEU A 323 -1.02 15.78 27.02
CA LEU A 323 0.43 15.74 26.89
C LEU A 323 1.09 16.96 27.55
N LYS A 324 0.56 18.16 27.31
CA LYS A 324 1.04 19.39 27.94
C LYS A 324 1.02 19.28 29.47
N ILE A 325 -0.11 18.87 30.04
CA ILE A 325 -0.28 18.67 31.49
C ILE A 325 0.71 17.60 32.00
N ALA A 326 0.91 16.51 31.26
CA ALA A 326 1.84 15.45 31.64
C ALA A 326 3.31 15.91 31.62
N LEU A 327 3.69 16.80 30.70
CA LEU A 327 5.02 17.39 30.64
C LEU A 327 5.23 18.44 31.74
N GLU A 328 4.23 19.28 32.02
CA GLU A 328 4.26 20.25 33.12
C GLU A 328 4.45 19.55 34.47
N LYS A 329 3.77 18.42 34.71
CA LYS A 329 3.97 17.58 35.90
C LYS A 329 5.39 17.02 36.02
N LYS A 330 6.15 16.95 34.93
CA LYS A 330 7.56 16.56 34.90
C LYS A 330 8.51 17.76 34.96
N ASN A 331 8.00 18.96 35.25
CA ASN A 331 8.73 20.23 35.20
C ASN A 331 9.33 20.53 33.81
N LEU A 332 8.70 20.05 32.75
CA LEU A 332 9.05 20.36 31.37
C LEU A 332 7.97 21.26 30.78
N ASN A 333 8.26 22.55 30.68
CA ASN A 333 7.37 23.49 30.01
C ASN A 333 7.59 23.38 28.49
N ALA A 334 6.58 22.90 27.76
CA ALA A 334 6.63 22.74 26.33
C ALA A 334 5.34 23.25 25.67
N ASN A 335 5.49 23.94 24.55
CA ASN A 335 4.36 24.31 23.71
C ASN A 335 4.01 23.14 22.80
N ILE A 336 2.73 22.76 22.77
CA ILE A 336 2.25 21.66 21.93
C ILE A 336 1.55 22.25 20.70
N TYR A 337 1.92 21.75 19.53
CA TYR A 337 1.41 22.16 18.23
C TYR A 337 0.80 20.95 17.54
N VAL A 338 -0.29 21.17 16.80
CA VAL A 338 -0.94 20.13 15.99
C VAL A 338 -0.76 20.53 14.54
N GLY A 339 -0.26 19.60 13.72
CA GLY A 339 -0.09 19.76 12.27
C GLY A 339 -0.73 18.59 11.55
N MET A 340 -1.70 18.91 10.70
CA MET A 340 -2.47 17.93 9.94
C MET A 340 -2.00 17.92 8.48
N ARG A 341 -2.00 16.75 7.87
CA ARG A 341 -1.47 16.57 6.52
C ARG A 341 -2.43 17.04 5.42
N TYR A 342 -3.73 16.77 5.57
CA TYR A 342 -4.75 17.01 4.54
C TYR A 342 -5.93 17.86 4.98
N TRP A 343 -5.99 18.22 6.26
CA TRP A 343 -6.99 19.13 6.80
C TRP A 343 -6.39 20.14 7.77
N TYR A 344 -7.18 21.05 8.31
CA TYR A 344 -6.72 22.10 9.23
C TYR A 344 -6.46 21.55 10.65
N PRO A 345 -5.47 22.12 11.38
CA PRO A 345 -4.54 23.14 10.93
C PRO A 345 -3.39 22.45 10.17
N PHE A 346 -3.03 22.96 9.01
CA PHE A 346 -1.99 22.34 8.21
C PHE A 346 -0.63 22.41 8.93
N THR A 347 0.27 21.47 8.59
CA THR A 347 1.66 21.46 9.11
C THR A 347 2.33 22.83 8.97
N GLU A 348 2.09 23.53 7.86
CA GLU A 348 2.59 24.87 7.57
C GLU A 348 2.11 25.91 8.60
N GLU A 349 0.84 25.85 9.01
CA GLU A 349 0.27 26.76 10.02
C GLU A 349 0.88 26.51 11.39
N ALA A 350 1.09 25.23 11.74
CA ALA A 350 1.77 24.84 12.97
C ALA A 350 3.22 25.34 13.00
N ILE A 351 3.92 25.24 11.88
CA ILE A 351 5.28 25.77 11.71
C ILE A 351 5.32 27.29 11.88
N ASP A 352 4.38 28.02 11.30
CA ASP A 352 4.29 29.46 11.48
C ASP A 352 4.08 29.85 12.94
N GLN A 353 3.31 29.06 13.70
CA GLN A 353 3.16 29.29 15.14
C GLN A 353 4.44 28.97 15.93
N ILE A 354 5.13 27.87 15.61
CA ILE A 354 6.43 27.52 16.21
C ILE A 354 7.44 28.66 16.05
N LYS A 355 7.48 29.30 14.88
CA LYS A 355 8.33 30.47 14.60
C LYS A 355 7.92 31.69 15.42
N LYS A 356 6.62 31.99 15.48
CA LYS A 356 6.08 33.12 16.27
C LYS A 356 6.42 32.99 17.76
N ASP A 357 6.35 31.78 18.30
CA ASP A 357 6.63 31.50 19.71
C ASP A 357 8.14 31.45 20.04
N LYS A 358 8.99 31.50 19.00
CA LYS A 358 10.45 31.47 19.10
C LYS A 358 10.97 30.20 19.77
N ILE A 359 10.42 29.05 19.40
CA ILE A 359 10.85 27.73 19.85
C ILE A 359 12.33 27.50 19.50
N THR A 360 13.11 27.03 20.48
CA THR A 360 14.56 26.79 20.36
C THR A 360 14.94 25.30 20.34
N LYS A 361 14.00 24.40 20.66
CA LYS A 361 14.13 22.93 20.52
C LYS A 361 12.81 22.34 20.08
N LEU A 362 12.80 21.49 19.05
CA LEU A 362 11.58 20.91 18.51
C LEU A 362 11.59 19.38 18.58
N VAL A 363 10.53 18.80 19.13
CA VAL A 363 10.24 17.36 19.05
C VAL A 363 9.08 17.16 18.09
N VAL A 364 9.21 16.24 17.16
CA VAL A 364 8.19 15.91 16.17
C VAL A 364 7.67 14.51 16.48
N LEU A 365 6.36 14.40 16.70
CA LEU A 365 5.69 13.15 17.06
C LEU A 365 4.51 12.91 16.12
N PRO A 366 4.70 12.09 15.08
CA PRO A 366 3.58 11.49 14.36
C PRO A 366 2.70 10.66 15.30
N LEU A 367 1.39 10.86 15.22
CA LEU A 367 0.40 10.15 16.03
C LEU A 367 0.06 8.75 15.50
N TYR A 368 0.85 8.24 14.55
CA TYR A 368 0.83 6.86 14.10
C TYR A 368 1.87 6.06 14.90
N PRO A 369 1.47 5.05 15.70
CA PRO A 369 2.43 4.24 16.46
C PRO A 369 3.38 3.46 15.54
N GLN A 370 2.86 2.90 14.45
CA GLN A 370 3.62 2.22 13.41
C GLN A 370 3.99 3.22 12.29
N TYR A 371 5.22 3.16 11.83
CA TYR A 371 5.67 3.95 10.69
C TYR A 371 5.14 3.34 9.39
N SER A 372 4.63 4.20 8.50
CA SER A 372 4.48 3.89 7.08
C SER A 372 4.96 5.07 6.22
N ILE A 373 5.42 4.75 5.01
CA ILE A 373 5.82 5.72 3.99
C ILE A 373 4.67 6.67 3.64
N SER A 374 3.42 6.16 3.61
CA SER A 374 2.22 6.96 3.26
C SER A 374 1.74 7.86 4.39
N THR A 375 2.08 7.57 5.65
CA THR A 375 1.59 8.30 6.83
C THR A 375 2.70 9.16 7.46
N SER A 376 3.40 8.65 8.48
CA SER A 376 4.52 9.32 9.14
C SER A 376 5.56 9.80 8.15
N GLY A 377 5.90 8.97 7.16
CA GLY A 377 6.85 9.32 6.10
C GLY A 377 6.41 10.54 5.28
N SER A 378 5.13 10.65 4.91
CA SER A 378 4.61 11.78 4.14
C SER A 378 4.70 13.07 4.95
N SER A 379 4.21 13.06 6.20
CA SER A 379 4.24 14.25 7.06
C SER A 379 5.67 14.68 7.40
N ILE A 380 6.58 13.73 7.64
CA ILE A 380 8.00 14.03 7.90
C ILE A 380 8.68 14.62 6.66
N ARG A 381 8.41 14.12 5.45
CA ARG A 381 8.98 14.68 4.20
C ARG A 381 8.55 16.12 3.97
N VAL A 382 7.28 16.44 4.21
CA VAL A 382 6.79 17.83 4.12
C VAL A 382 7.53 18.72 5.10
N LEU A 383 7.65 18.28 6.35
CA LEU A 383 8.39 19.01 7.39
C LEU A 383 9.86 19.21 7.00
N GLN A 384 10.53 18.17 6.51
CA GLN A 384 11.94 18.24 6.09
C GLN A 384 12.15 19.24 4.95
N ASN A 385 11.21 19.33 4.00
CA ASN A 385 11.29 20.32 2.92
C ASN A 385 11.16 21.74 3.48
N ILE A 386 10.19 21.99 4.36
CA ILE A 386 10.01 23.30 5.01
C ILE A 386 11.25 23.69 5.82
N VAL A 387 11.75 22.79 6.65
CA VAL A 387 12.94 22.99 7.49
C VAL A 387 14.19 23.28 6.66
N LYS A 388 14.33 22.64 5.50
CA LYS A 388 15.48 22.83 4.61
C LYS A 388 15.47 24.20 3.93
N GLU A 389 14.28 24.73 3.63
CA GLU A 389 14.12 26.00 2.89
C GLU A 389 14.06 27.23 3.81
N ASP A 390 13.69 27.04 5.09
CA ASP A 390 13.50 28.13 6.05
C ASP A 390 14.70 28.27 7.00
N SER A 391 15.39 29.42 6.94
CA SER A 391 16.59 29.72 7.73
C SER A 391 16.33 29.76 9.24
N TYR A 392 15.08 29.93 9.69
CA TYR A 392 14.72 29.84 11.10
C TYR A 392 15.15 28.52 11.73
N PHE A 393 15.05 27.42 10.98
CA PHE A 393 15.39 26.09 11.47
C PHE A 393 16.88 25.75 11.33
N SER A 394 17.68 26.63 10.73
CA SER A 394 19.13 26.42 10.62
C SER A 394 19.77 26.43 12.01
N GLY A 395 20.24 25.27 12.45
CA GLY A 395 20.85 25.09 13.77
C GLY A 395 19.85 24.84 14.91
N LEU A 396 18.53 24.78 14.64
CA LEU A 396 17.53 24.37 15.61
C LEU A 396 17.63 22.85 15.85
N PRO A 397 17.83 22.37 17.10
CA PRO A 397 17.76 20.95 17.40
C PRO A 397 16.34 20.41 17.17
N ILE A 398 16.19 19.52 16.18
CA ILE A 398 14.94 18.84 15.86
C ILE A 398 15.11 17.34 16.10
N SER A 399 14.25 16.75 16.93
CA SER A 399 14.19 15.31 17.18
C SER A 399 12.89 14.74 16.64
N ILE A 400 12.95 13.72 15.79
CA ILE A 400 11.77 13.09 15.19
C ILE A 400 11.60 11.70 15.80
N ILE A 401 10.41 11.41 16.33
CA ILE A 401 10.02 10.09 16.82
C ILE A 401 9.37 9.35 15.65
N GLU A 402 10.13 8.48 14.98
CA GLU A 402 9.65 7.83 13.73
C GLU A 402 8.54 6.80 13.97
N SER A 403 8.64 6.03 15.06
CA SER A 403 7.65 5.04 15.48
C SER A 403 7.71 4.85 17.00
N TRP A 404 6.61 4.38 17.59
CA TRP A 404 6.46 4.24 19.03
C TRP A 404 5.47 3.12 19.46
N TYR A 405 5.13 2.21 18.55
CA TYR A 405 4.24 1.07 18.81
C TYR A 405 4.69 0.14 19.95
N GLN A 406 5.99 0.06 20.24
CA GLN A 406 6.54 -0.77 21.32
C GLN A 406 6.44 -0.13 22.71
N ARG A 407 5.91 1.09 22.83
CA ARG A 407 5.85 1.76 24.14
C ARG A 407 4.91 1.02 25.09
N ASP A 408 5.43 0.63 26.25
CA ASP A 408 4.67 -0.07 27.30
C ASP A 408 3.30 0.55 27.60
N GLY A 409 3.23 1.89 27.68
CA GLY A 409 1.98 2.61 27.94
C GLY A 409 0.94 2.45 26.82
N TYR A 410 1.38 2.39 25.56
CA TYR A 410 0.49 2.14 24.42
C TYR A 410 0.01 0.69 24.41
N VAL A 411 0.94 -0.27 24.54
CA VAL A 411 0.63 -1.70 24.61
C VAL A 411 -0.38 -2.00 25.72
N LYS A 412 -0.14 -1.46 26.93
CA LYS A 412 -1.05 -1.62 28.08
C LYS A 412 -2.41 -0.98 27.84
N SER A 413 -2.45 0.23 27.27
CA SER A 413 -3.73 0.90 26.97
C SER A 413 -4.56 0.11 25.97
N MET A 414 -3.93 -0.48 24.94
CA MET A 414 -4.62 -1.35 24.00
C MET A 414 -5.13 -2.64 24.65
N ALA A 415 -4.32 -3.26 25.52
CA ALA A 415 -4.74 -4.44 26.28
C ALA A 415 -5.90 -4.11 27.24
N ASP A 416 -5.88 -2.95 27.92
CA ASP A 416 -6.95 -2.49 28.80
C ASP A 416 -8.28 -2.34 28.04
N LEU A 417 -8.23 -1.78 26.82
CA LEU A 417 -9.41 -1.63 25.97
C LEU A 417 -9.96 -2.99 25.52
N ILE A 418 -9.08 -3.91 25.09
CA ILE A 418 -9.50 -5.26 24.67
C ILE A 418 -10.10 -6.03 25.84
N GLU A 419 -9.45 -6.03 27.00
CA GLU A 419 -9.95 -6.68 28.22
C GLU A 419 -11.31 -6.13 28.65
N LYS A 420 -11.49 -4.81 28.58
CA LYS A 420 -12.77 -4.18 28.86
C LYS A 420 -13.87 -4.65 27.90
N GLU A 421 -13.61 -4.66 26.59
CA GLU A 421 -14.62 -5.12 25.62
C GLU A 421 -14.92 -6.62 25.77
N LEU A 422 -13.90 -7.46 26.01
CA LEU A 422 -14.08 -8.89 26.28
C LEU A 422 -15.01 -9.13 27.48
N SER A 423 -14.89 -8.33 28.54
CA SER A 423 -15.73 -8.46 29.75
C SER A 423 -17.22 -8.20 29.51
N ALA A 424 -17.58 -7.58 28.38
CA ALA A 424 -18.97 -7.35 28.00
C ALA A 424 -19.64 -8.57 27.34
N PHE A 425 -18.85 -9.56 26.89
CA PHE A 425 -19.38 -10.78 26.28
C PHE A 425 -19.84 -11.78 27.35
N SER A 426 -20.87 -12.59 27.02
CA SER A 426 -21.34 -13.65 27.92
C SER A 426 -20.32 -14.79 28.08
N ASN A 427 -19.59 -15.12 27.00
CA ASN A 427 -18.52 -16.12 26.99
C ASN A 427 -17.21 -15.48 26.49
N PRO A 428 -16.50 -14.69 27.32
CA PRO A 428 -15.32 -13.95 26.87
C PRO A 428 -14.22 -14.84 26.28
N GLU A 429 -14.04 -16.06 26.80
CA GLU A 429 -13.00 -17.00 26.38
C GLU A 429 -13.21 -17.56 24.95
N GLU A 430 -14.44 -17.53 24.44
CA GLU A 430 -14.77 -18.03 23.09
C GLU A 430 -14.54 -16.96 22.01
N VAL A 431 -14.40 -15.69 22.40
CA VAL A 431 -14.28 -14.56 21.47
C VAL A 431 -12.94 -14.60 20.72
N MET A 432 -12.99 -14.42 19.40
CA MET A 432 -11.80 -14.16 18.60
C MET A 432 -11.47 -12.67 18.58
N ILE A 433 -10.23 -12.31 18.90
CA ILE A 433 -9.75 -10.93 18.79
C ILE A 433 -9.36 -10.65 17.34
N PHE A 434 -10.10 -9.79 16.66
CA PHE A 434 -9.84 -9.41 15.28
C PHE A 434 -9.12 -8.05 15.20
N PHE A 435 -7.83 -8.06 14.86
CA PHE A 435 -7.09 -6.83 14.57
C PHE A 435 -7.34 -6.40 13.12
N SER A 436 -7.99 -5.25 12.93
CA SER A 436 -8.18 -4.64 11.61
C SER A 436 -7.26 -3.41 11.48
N ALA A 437 -6.24 -3.52 10.62
CA ALA A 437 -5.31 -2.44 10.32
C ALA A 437 -5.61 -1.83 8.95
N HIS A 438 -5.30 -0.55 8.72
CA HIS A 438 -5.42 0.01 7.36
C HIS A 438 -4.40 -0.64 6.43
N GLY A 439 -4.84 -1.09 5.25
CA GLY A 439 -3.95 -1.66 4.25
C GLY A 439 -2.98 -0.62 3.69
N VAL A 440 -1.90 -1.11 3.09
CA VAL A 440 -0.98 -0.34 2.26
C VAL A 440 -0.77 -1.06 0.93
N PRO A 441 -0.41 -0.37 -0.16
CA PRO A 441 -0.02 -1.03 -1.39
C PRO A 441 1.10 -2.04 -1.14
N LEU A 442 0.99 -3.23 -1.73
CA LEU A 442 1.96 -4.31 -1.52
C LEU A 442 3.38 -3.88 -1.93
N THR A 443 3.50 -3.08 -2.99
CA THR A 443 4.75 -2.51 -3.48
C THR A 443 5.44 -1.59 -2.46
N TYR A 444 4.70 -1.01 -1.51
CA TYR A 444 5.33 -0.21 -0.45
C TYR A 444 6.13 -1.12 0.48
N VAL A 445 5.58 -2.28 0.82
CA VAL A 445 6.23 -3.26 1.68
C VAL A 445 7.35 -4.00 0.94
N GLU A 446 7.06 -4.53 -0.26
CA GLU A 446 7.99 -5.40 -0.99
C GLU A 446 9.11 -4.63 -1.72
N ASP A 447 8.77 -3.54 -2.41
CA ASP A 447 9.74 -2.83 -3.25
C ASP A 447 10.41 -1.66 -2.52
N ALA A 448 9.62 -0.91 -1.75
CA ALA A 448 10.10 0.30 -1.06
C ALA A 448 10.60 0.03 0.37
N GLY A 449 10.40 -1.17 0.90
CA GLY A 449 10.85 -1.57 2.24
C GLY A 449 10.10 -0.86 3.38
N ASP A 450 8.81 -0.57 3.20
CA ASP A 450 7.96 0.01 4.24
C ASP A 450 7.85 -0.97 5.44
N PRO A 451 8.27 -0.57 6.65
CA PRO A 451 8.27 -1.45 7.83
C PRO A 451 6.88 -1.65 8.44
N TYR A 452 5.82 -1.03 7.88
CA TYR A 452 4.48 -1.04 8.46
C TYR A 452 3.96 -2.43 8.81
N ARG A 453 4.09 -3.40 7.89
CA ARG A 453 3.63 -4.79 8.14
C ARG A 453 4.33 -5.37 9.36
N ASP A 454 5.66 -5.35 9.35
CA ASP A 454 6.47 -5.98 10.39
C ASP A 454 6.27 -5.29 11.75
N GLN A 455 6.13 -3.95 11.77
CA GLN A 455 5.80 -3.20 12.99
C GLN A 455 4.37 -3.47 13.49
N MET A 456 3.41 -3.69 12.59
CA MET A 456 2.04 -4.05 12.97
C MET A 456 1.99 -5.44 13.62
N GLU A 457 2.65 -6.42 13.00
CA GLU A 457 2.75 -7.78 13.52
C GLU A 457 3.46 -7.82 14.89
N ASP A 458 4.58 -7.10 15.05
CA ASP A 458 5.29 -7.01 16.33
C ASP A 458 4.44 -6.29 17.39
N CYS A 459 3.74 -5.20 17.02
CA CYS A 459 2.82 -4.51 17.91
C CYS A 459 1.72 -5.43 18.43
N ILE A 460 1.12 -6.24 17.56
CA ILE A 460 0.08 -7.21 17.95
C ILE A 460 0.67 -8.30 18.83
N ALA A 461 1.87 -8.78 18.53
CA ALA A 461 2.55 -9.75 19.37
C ALA A 461 2.80 -9.21 20.80
N LEU A 462 3.16 -7.94 20.94
CA LEU A 462 3.32 -7.26 22.23
C LEU A 462 1.99 -7.11 22.98
N ILE A 463 0.92 -6.68 22.30
CA ILE A 463 -0.43 -6.56 22.89
C ILE A 463 -0.93 -7.92 23.35
N MET A 464 -0.82 -8.95 22.52
CA MET A 464 -1.21 -10.33 22.88
C MET A 464 -0.31 -10.89 23.99
N GLY A 465 0.97 -10.50 24.06
CA GLY A 465 1.86 -10.84 25.16
C GLY A 465 1.38 -10.25 26.49
N GLU A 466 0.99 -8.98 26.49
CA GLU A 466 0.42 -8.29 27.66
C GLU A 466 -0.90 -8.96 28.08
N LEU A 467 -1.82 -9.25 27.15
CA LEU A 467 -3.09 -9.94 27.44
C LEU A 467 -2.85 -11.32 28.07
N ARG A 468 -1.92 -12.12 27.53
CA ARG A 468 -1.56 -13.42 28.11
C ARG A 468 -1.03 -13.29 29.53
N SER A 469 -0.26 -12.24 29.82
CA SER A 469 0.23 -11.99 31.19
C SER A 469 -0.88 -11.69 32.20
N ARG A 470 -2.05 -11.26 31.71
CA ARG A 470 -3.27 -11.02 32.50
C ARG A 470 -4.20 -12.22 32.56
N GLY A 471 -3.83 -13.34 31.94
CA GLY A 471 -4.63 -14.57 31.89
C GLY A 471 -5.60 -14.65 30.71
N ILE A 472 -5.56 -13.71 29.76
CA ILE A 472 -6.43 -13.68 28.59
C ILE A 472 -5.76 -14.46 27.45
N LEU A 473 -6.36 -15.60 27.05
CA LEU A 473 -5.77 -16.56 26.11
C LEU A 473 -6.52 -16.65 24.77
N ASN A 474 -7.39 -15.69 24.48
CA ASN A 474 -8.18 -15.62 23.25
C ASN A 474 -7.33 -15.80 21.99
N SER A 475 -7.93 -16.46 20.99
CA SER A 475 -7.37 -16.52 19.65
C SER A 475 -7.40 -15.12 19.02
N HIS A 476 -6.48 -14.86 18.08
CA HIS A 476 -6.46 -13.59 17.36
C HIS A 476 -6.10 -13.78 15.90
N THR A 477 -6.50 -12.81 15.08
CA THR A 477 -6.12 -12.70 13.68
C THR A 477 -5.84 -11.24 13.32
N LEU A 478 -5.10 -11.03 12.23
CA LEU A 478 -4.83 -9.72 11.64
C LEU A 478 -5.32 -9.72 10.20
N ALA A 479 -6.08 -8.68 9.84
CA ALA A 479 -6.44 -8.38 8.47
C ALA A 479 -6.30 -6.88 8.17
N TYR A 480 -6.28 -6.56 6.88
CA TYR A 480 -6.08 -5.22 6.37
C TYR A 480 -7.32 -4.71 5.64
N GLN A 481 -7.79 -3.52 6.04
CA GLN A 481 -8.99 -2.86 5.50
C GLN A 481 -8.66 -1.72 4.54
N SER A 482 -9.69 -1.14 3.92
CA SER A 482 -9.61 0.12 3.15
C SER A 482 -8.70 0.07 1.91
N ARG A 483 -8.82 -0.99 1.09
CA ARG A 483 -8.13 -1.10 -0.21
C ARG A 483 -8.75 -0.18 -1.26
N VAL A 484 -7.92 0.50 -2.06
CA VAL A 484 -8.40 1.38 -3.14
C VAL A 484 -7.65 1.21 -4.46
N GLY A 485 -8.40 1.24 -5.56
CA GLY A 485 -7.84 1.17 -6.91
C GLY A 485 -7.39 -0.23 -7.32
N PRO A 486 -6.84 -0.37 -8.54
CA PRO A 486 -6.55 -1.68 -9.14
C PRO A 486 -5.23 -2.31 -8.68
N VAL A 487 -4.44 -1.61 -7.84
CA VAL A 487 -3.14 -2.10 -7.37
C VAL A 487 -3.33 -3.19 -6.31
N GLN A 488 -2.33 -4.07 -6.15
CA GLN A 488 -2.37 -5.05 -5.07
C GLN A 488 -2.10 -4.39 -3.72
N TRP A 489 -2.93 -4.75 -2.74
CA TRP A 489 -2.82 -4.31 -1.34
C TRP A 489 -2.39 -5.45 -0.45
N LEU A 490 -1.79 -5.10 0.69
CA LEU A 490 -1.40 -6.03 1.72
C LEU A 490 -2.59 -6.90 2.17
N LYS A 491 -2.36 -8.20 2.27
CA LYS A 491 -3.33 -9.24 2.61
C LYS A 491 -3.06 -9.81 4.00
N PRO A 492 -4.04 -10.45 4.65
CA PRO A 492 -5.39 -10.77 4.16
C PRO A 492 -6.37 -9.58 4.29
N TYR A 493 -7.47 -9.59 3.53
CA TYR A 493 -8.42 -8.47 3.51
C TYR A 493 -9.53 -8.64 4.56
N THR A 494 -9.86 -7.58 5.29
CA THR A 494 -10.83 -7.65 6.40
C THR A 494 -12.19 -8.17 5.97
N ASP A 495 -12.73 -7.71 4.84
CA ASP A 495 -14.00 -8.14 4.26
C ASP A 495 -14.01 -9.66 3.93
N GLU A 496 -12.92 -10.17 3.37
CA GLU A 496 -12.78 -11.59 3.03
C GLU A 496 -12.62 -12.46 4.29
N VAL A 497 -11.76 -12.06 5.23
CA VAL A 497 -11.50 -12.86 6.46
C VAL A 497 -12.74 -12.92 7.35
N LEU A 498 -13.51 -11.84 7.47
CA LEU A 498 -14.74 -11.86 8.26
C LEU A 498 -15.76 -12.86 7.71
N VAL A 499 -15.94 -12.92 6.39
CA VAL A 499 -16.82 -13.92 5.75
C VAL A 499 -16.30 -15.34 5.99
N GLU A 500 -14.99 -15.56 5.85
CA GLU A 500 -14.39 -16.88 6.12
C GLU A 500 -14.54 -17.33 7.57
N LEU A 501 -14.45 -16.41 8.53
CA LEU A 501 -14.64 -16.72 9.95
C LEU A 501 -16.10 -17.03 10.25
N GLY A 502 -17.04 -16.23 9.74
CA GLY A 502 -18.48 -16.46 9.92
C GLY A 502 -19.00 -17.75 9.26
N GLN A 503 -18.25 -18.32 8.30
CA GLN A 503 -18.56 -19.62 7.70
C GLN A 503 -18.00 -20.82 8.48
N LYS A 504 -17.04 -20.60 9.39
CA LYS A 504 -16.38 -21.66 10.17
C LYS A 504 -17.08 -21.92 11.51
N GLU A 505 -17.89 -20.97 11.98
CA GLU A 505 -18.85 -21.13 13.07
C GLU A 505 -20.17 -21.71 12.55
#